data_AF-A0A944E092-F1
#
_entry.id   AF-A0A944E092-F1
#
_cell.length_a   1.000
_cell.length_b   1.000
_cell.length_c   1.000
_cell.angle_alpha   90.00
_cell.angle_beta   90.00
_cell.angle_gamma   90.00
#
_symmetry.space_group_name_H-M   'P 1'
#
loop_
_entity.id
_entity.type
_entity.pdbx_description
1 polymer ?
#
loop_
_entity_poly.entity_id
_entity_poly.type
_entity_poly.pdbx_seq_one_letter_code
_entity_poly.pdbx_strand_id
1 'polypeptide(L)' 'MGKRSRRELAAEYTRRYTTEILESADLTPIVSALSNGGIAALFCVERDPEACHRSLIAQRLAEQHRVTIEHLRPW' A
#
# COMPACT_ATOMS: atom_id res chain seq x y z
N MET A 1 3.48 2.38 -22.87
CA MET A 1 2.81 1.65 -21.78
C MET A 1 3.83 0.76 -21.10
N GLY A 2 4.10 1.00 -19.81
CA GLY A 2 5.25 0.47 -19.07
C GLY A 2 5.25 -1.05 -18.93
N LYS A 3 6.45 -1.64 -19.03
CA LYS A 3 6.70 -3.08 -18.93
C LYS A 3 6.31 -3.57 -17.53
N ARG A 4 5.23 -4.35 -17.43
CA ARG A 4 4.74 -5.04 -16.22
C ARG A 4 5.66 -6.21 -15.81
N SER A 5 6.97 -5.95 -15.74
CA SER A 5 8.00 -6.96 -15.46
C SER A 5 8.64 -6.80 -14.09
N ARG A 6 8.24 -5.78 -13.32
CA ARG A 6 8.81 -5.50 -12.00
C ARG A 6 8.21 -6.50 -11.01
N ARG A 7 9.08 -7.23 -10.30
CA ARG A 7 8.68 -8.13 -9.21
C ARG A 7 8.78 -7.47 -7.84
N GLU A 8 9.68 -6.49 -7.71
CA GLU A 8 9.94 -5.78 -6.45
C GLU A 8 10.20 -4.30 -6.70
N LEU A 9 9.85 -3.46 -5.73
CA LEU A 9 10.19 -2.04 -5.72
C LEU A 9 11.71 -1.84 -5.61
N ALA A 10 12.24 -0.90 -6.39
CA ALA A 10 13.61 -0.47 -6.23
C ALA A 10 13.79 0.19 -4.84
N ALA A 11 14.92 -0.08 -4.18
CA ALA A 11 15.20 0.47 -2.85
C ALA A 11 15.10 2.00 -2.80
N GLU A 12 15.55 2.70 -3.85
CA GLU A 12 15.41 4.15 -3.96
C GLU A 12 13.96 4.59 -4.04
N TYR A 13 13.11 3.86 -4.77
CA TYR A 13 11.68 4.15 -4.82
C TYR A 13 11.06 4.01 -3.44
N THR A 14 11.35 2.92 -2.72
CA THR A 14 10.85 2.69 -1.36
C THR A 14 11.27 3.82 -0.43
N ARG A 15 12.55 4.22 -0.45
CA ARG A 15 13.06 5.32 0.36
C ARG A 15 12.30 6.61 0.09
N ARG A 16 12.27 7.04 -1.18
CA ARG A 16 11.66 8.33 -1.57
C ARG A 16 10.16 8.34 -1.34
N TYR A 17 9.45 7.27 -1.69
CA TYR A 17 8.01 7.18 -1.44
C TYR A 17 7.70 7.25 0.05
N THR A 18 8.52 6.62 0.88
CA THR A 18 8.35 6.67 2.34
C THR A 18 8.55 8.09 2.86
N THR A 19 9.69 8.73 2.54
CA THR A 19 10.07 10.02 3.12
C THR A 19 9.33 11.20 2.51
N GLU A 20 9.09 11.18 1.19
CA GLU A 20 8.47 12.31 0.48
C GLU A 20 6.94 12.24 0.52
N ILE A 21 6.37 11.03 0.55
CA ILE A 21 4.91 10.84 0.45
C ILE A 21 4.31 10.32 1.76
N LEU A 22 4.76 9.16 2.26
CA LEU A 22 4.09 8.53 3.39
C LEU A 22 4.31 9.24 4.72
N GLU A 23 5.45 9.88 4.94
CA GLU A 23 5.70 10.65 6.18
C GLU A 23 4.79 11.88 6.31
N SER A 24 4.33 12.45 5.19
CA SER A 24 3.45 13.62 5.20
C SER A 24 1.97 13.28 5.04
N ALA A 25 1.63 12.05 4.67
CA ALA A 25 0.27 11.61 4.43
C ALA A 25 -0.46 11.25 5.74
N ASP A 26 -1.59 11.92 6.00
CA ASP A 26 -2.53 11.49 7.03
C ASP A 26 -3.50 10.44 6.46
N LEU A 27 -3.35 9.20 6.90
CA LEU A 27 -4.20 8.08 6.50
C LEU A 27 -5.41 7.86 7.43
N THR A 28 -5.48 8.60 8.54
CA THR A 28 -6.56 8.50 9.53
C THR A 28 -7.96 8.70 8.92
N PRO A 29 -8.18 9.67 8.01
CA PRO A 29 -9.50 9.88 7.41
C PRO A 29 -9.97 8.68 6.59
N ILE A 30 -9.05 7.95 5.96
CA ILE A 30 -9.38 6.77 5.15
C ILE A 30 -9.91 5.66 6.06
N VAL A 31 -9.23 5.39 7.16
CA VAL A 31 -9.64 4.36 8.12
C VAL A 31 -10.91 4.77 8.85
N SER A 32 -11.04 6.04 9.22
CA SER A 32 -12.21 6.58 9.93
C SER A 32 -13.48 6.57 9.07
N ALA A 33 -13.34 6.60 7.75
CA ALA A 33 -14.46 6.48 6.82
C ALA A 33 -15.00 5.04 6.72
N LEU A 34 -14.24 4.04 7.17
CA LEU A 34 -14.72 2.65 7.22
C LEU A 34 -15.63 2.47 8.44
N SER A 35 -16.82 1.90 8.23
CA SER A 35 -17.66 1.44 9.35
C SER A 35 -16.92 0.41 10.18
N ASN A 36 -17.31 0.22 11.45
CA ASN A 36 -16.69 -0.80 12.30
C ASN A 36 -16.80 -2.19 11.64
N GLY A 37 -15.66 -2.82 11.32
CA GLY A 37 -15.60 -4.07 10.57
C GLY A 37 -15.68 -3.94 9.04
N GLY A 38 -15.62 -2.72 8.49
CA GLY A 38 -15.59 -2.48 7.06
C GLY A 38 -14.31 -3.00 6.39
N ILE A 39 -14.46 -3.55 5.19
CA ILE A 39 -13.34 -4.07 4.39
C ILE A 39 -13.08 -3.10 3.24
N ALA A 40 -11.81 -2.74 3.05
CA ALA A 40 -11.35 -1.91 1.95
C ALA A 40 -10.27 -2.63 1.14
N ALA A 41 -10.16 -2.28 -0.14
CA ALA A 41 -9.12 -2.79 -1.03
C ALA A 41 -8.27 -1.64 -1.58
N LEU A 42 -6.95 -1.82 -1.56
CA LEU A 42 -6.01 -0.93 -2.24
C LEU A 42 -5.81 -1.43 -3.68
N PHE A 43 -6.13 -0.58 -4.65
CA PHE A 43 -5.99 -0.89 -6.08
C PHE A 43 -4.66 -0.41 -6.63
N CYS A 44 -4.03 -1.26 -7.45
CA CYS A 44 -2.86 -0.93 -8.25
C CYS A 44 -2.88 -1.76 -9.54
N VAL A 45 -2.16 -1.31 -10.57
CA VAL A 45 -2.06 -2.04 -11.84
C VAL A 45 -1.08 -3.22 -11.78
N GLU A 46 -0.17 -3.23 -10.82
CA GLU A 46 0.84 -4.28 -10.69
C GLU A 46 0.24 -5.57 -10.09
N ARG A 47 0.69 -6.71 -10.62
CA ARG A 47 0.27 -8.04 -10.18
C ARG A 47 0.68 -8.32 -8.74
N ASP A 48 1.96 -8.09 -8.44
CA ASP A 48 2.59 -8.47 -7.18
C ASP A 48 2.64 -7.27 -6.23
N PRO A 49 2.22 -7.40 -4.95
CA PRO A 49 2.22 -6.29 -4.00
C PRO A 49 3.63 -5.76 -3.71
N GLU A 50 4.64 -6.63 -3.76
CA GLU A 50 6.05 -6.28 -3.61
C GLU A 50 6.55 -5.36 -4.74
N ALA A 51 5.88 -5.37 -5.90
CA ALA A 51 6.27 -4.58 -7.06
C ALA A 51 5.70 -3.14 -7.07
N CYS A 52 4.85 -2.78 -6.10
CA CYS A 52 4.11 -1.52 -6.12
C CYS A 52 3.92 -0.88 -4.76
N HIS A 53 3.50 0.39 -4.77
CA HIS A 53 3.32 1.21 -3.57
C HIS A 53 2.26 0.67 -2.60
N ARG A 54 1.34 -0.21 -3.04
CA ARG A 54 0.27 -0.71 -2.16
C ARG A 54 0.80 -1.52 -0.97
N SER A 55 1.95 -2.19 -1.12
CA SER A 55 2.61 -2.86 0.02
C SER A 55 3.09 -1.86 1.06
N LEU A 56 3.68 -0.73 0.62
CA LEU A 56 4.14 0.33 1.51
C LEU A 56 2.98 1.01 2.25
N ILE A 57 1.88 1.33 1.55
CA ILE A 57 0.68 1.91 2.16
C ILE A 57 0.04 0.92 3.14
N ALA A 58 -0.10 -0.35 2.74
CA ALA A 58 -0.69 -1.38 3.59
C ALA A 58 0.09 -1.58 4.89
N GLN A 59 1.43 -1.62 4.81
CA GLN A 59 2.28 -1.69 5.98
C GLN A 59 2.08 -0.47 6.89
N ARG A 60 2.06 0.75 6.32
CA ARG A 60 1.84 1.97 7.10
C ARG A 60 0.48 1.98 7.81
N LEU A 61 -0.58 1.53 7.12
CA LEU A 61 -1.92 1.40 7.71
C LEU A 61 -1.92 0.41 8.88
N ALA A 62 -1.24 -0.73 8.73
CA ALA A 62 -1.12 -1.72 9.80
C ALA A 62 -0.36 -1.16 11.02
N GLU A 63 0.74 -0.45 10.80
CA GLU A 63 1.56 0.16 11.85
C GLU A 63 0.81 1.26 12.62
N GLN A 64 0.12 2.16 11.90
CA GLN A 64 -0.53 3.33 12.51
C GLN A 64 -1.93 3.03 13.06
N HIS A 65 -2.68 2.14 12.42
CA HIS A 65 -4.10 1.93 12.71
C HIS A 65 -4.46 0.49 13.10
N ARG A 66 -3.48 -0.41 13.18
CA ARG A 66 -3.66 -1.83 13.58
C ARG A 66 -4.69 -2.60 12.76
N VAL A 67 -4.85 -2.24 11.49
CA VAL A 67 -5.71 -2.97 10.56
C VAL A 67 -5.06 -4.29 10.15
N THR A 68 -5.88 -5.30 9.84
CA THR A 68 -5.42 -6.55 9.25
C THR A 68 -5.20 -6.37 7.75
N ILE A 69 -4.07 -6.88 7.24
CA ILE A 69 -3.72 -6.79 5.82
C ILE A 69 -3.74 -8.18 5.18
N GLU A 70 -4.46 -8.29 4.07
CA GLU A 70 -4.41 -9.45 3.17
C GLU A 70 -3.94 -9.00 1.79
N HIS A 71 -2.90 -9.64 1.28
CA HIS A 71 -2.36 -9.36 -0.05
C HIS A 71 -3.01 -10.24 -1.11
N LEU A 72 -3.92 -9.64 -1.89
CA LEU A 72 -4.58 -10.31 -3.01
C LEU A 72 -3.58 -10.57 -4.15
N ARG A 73 -3.41 -11.85 -4.51
CA ARG A 73 -2.59 -12.34 -5.64
C ARG A 73 -3.49 -13.12 -6.60
N PRO A 74 -3.16 -13.19 -7.90
CA PRO A 74 -3.86 -14.08 -8.81
C PRO A 74 -3.65 -15.53 -8.37
N TRP A 75 -4.75 -16.27 -8.36
CA TRP A 75 -4.81 -17.69 -8.03
C TRP A 75 -4.21 -18.52 -9.18
#